data_AF-A0A2E3PFA3-F1
#
_entry.id   AF-A0A2E3PFA3-F1
#
_cell.length_a   1.000
_cell.length_b   1.000
_cell.length_c   1.000
_cell.angle_alpha   90.00
_cell.angle_beta   90.00
_cell.angle_gamma   90.00
#
_symmetry.space_group_name_H-M   'P 1'
#
loop_
_entity.id
_entity.type
_entity.pdbx_description
1 polymer ?
#
loop_
_entity_poly.entity_id
_entity_poly.type
_entity_poly.pdbx_seq_one_letter_code
_entity_poly.pdbx_strand_id
1 'polypeptide(L)'
;MHTTSHIAQRLLTTYDDMPRGERKLADLLLEDVGVVGHLTSADLAAQAGVSKATAARLFRRLGYGGYREAQREIREARTAEPVPPQVPALAGGTLLPGEYLDAEVKHLVRSFEALPADQVTEAVRILCSAAKLWVVGFGEDYPLALFARSMLIKVFPDIRMIPLSGFPVPEEFASIKPADAVLAFGVGRRTSELRNIIGSSRRAGARIVLVTNSFAAGDKRGADVILKGRSDGPTLFGSMTAPVSLITYLCARIASQTGDSAVERLKHIESIHTQWAEESSRND
;
A
#
# COMPACT_ATOMS: atom_id res chain seq x y z
N MET A 1 20.22 -4.94 -9.40
CA MET A 1 18.99 -5.45 -10.07
C MET A 1 18.21 -6.31 -9.10
N HIS A 2 16.89 -6.15 -9.06
CA HIS A 2 16.00 -6.57 -7.97
C HIS A 2 15.49 -8.02 -8.10
N THR A 3 16.30 -9.00 -7.73
CA THR A 3 15.90 -10.42 -7.88
C THR A 3 14.81 -10.85 -6.89
N THR A 4 14.86 -10.40 -5.63
CA THR A 4 13.80 -10.62 -4.63
C THR A 4 12.44 -10.06 -5.08
N SER A 5 12.47 -8.99 -5.89
CA SER A 5 11.26 -8.38 -6.46
C SER A 5 10.58 -9.30 -7.47
N HIS A 6 11.33 -10.16 -8.17
CA HIS A 6 10.78 -10.99 -9.25
C HIS A 6 9.94 -12.16 -8.73
N ILE A 7 10.40 -12.87 -7.70
CA ILE A 7 9.66 -13.98 -7.08
C ILE A 7 8.42 -13.46 -6.36
N ALA A 8 8.54 -12.39 -5.56
CA ALA A 8 7.40 -11.74 -4.92
C ALA A 8 6.35 -11.33 -5.96
N GLN A 9 6.76 -10.61 -7.01
CA GLN A 9 5.87 -10.16 -8.07
C GLN A 9 5.13 -11.33 -8.75
N ARG A 10 5.84 -12.39 -9.14
CA ARG A 10 5.23 -13.60 -9.73
C ARG A 10 4.24 -14.28 -8.77
N LEU A 11 4.57 -14.37 -7.49
CA LEU A 11 3.69 -14.92 -6.45
C LEU A 11 2.38 -14.16 -6.40
N LEU A 12 2.42 -12.84 -6.51
CA LEU A 12 1.24 -11.99 -6.41
C LEU A 12 0.40 -12.02 -7.67
N THR A 13 1.02 -11.94 -8.85
CA THR A 13 0.32 -12.01 -10.14
C THR A 13 -0.44 -13.32 -10.29
N THR A 14 0.10 -14.42 -9.78
CA THR A 14 -0.54 -15.76 -9.91
C THR A 14 -1.36 -16.17 -8.67
N TYR A 15 -1.38 -15.36 -7.62
CA TYR A 15 -1.95 -15.72 -6.30
C TYR A 15 -3.42 -16.13 -6.36
N ASP A 16 -4.22 -15.41 -7.15
CA ASP A 16 -5.66 -15.62 -7.20
C ASP A 16 -6.02 -16.93 -7.93
N ASP A 17 -5.14 -17.40 -8.82
CA ASP A 17 -5.25 -18.67 -9.53
C ASP A 17 -4.63 -19.86 -8.76
N MET A 18 -4.06 -19.61 -7.58
CA MET A 18 -3.41 -20.66 -6.79
C MET A 18 -4.45 -21.48 -5.98
N PRO A 19 -4.34 -22.83 -5.98
CA PRO A 19 -5.00 -23.68 -5.02
C PRO A 19 -4.66 -23.32 -3.57
N ARG A 20 -5.54 -23.65 -2.62
CA ARG A 20 -5.38 -23.32 -1.19
C ARG A 20 -4.00 -23.71 -0.61
N GLY A 21 -3.46 -24.86 -1.01
CA GLY A 21 -2.14 -25.31 -0.59
C GLY A 21 -1.00 -24.44 -1.15
N GLU A 22 -1.09 -24.05 -2.42
CA GLU A 22 -0.11 -23.15 -3.03
C GLU A 22 -0.17 -21.75 -2.40
N ARG A 23 -1.38 -21.24 -2.12
CA ARG A 23 -1.55 -19.96 -1.40
C ARG A 23 -0.88 -19.96 -0.03
N LYS A 24 -1.05 -21.00 0.79
CA LYS A 24 -0.37 -21.09 2.10
C LYS A 24 1.15 -20.92 1.99
N LEU A 25 1.75 -21.57 1.00
CA LEU A 25 3.19 -21.47 0.76
C LEU A 25 3.57 -20.11 0.16
N ALA A 26 2.77 -19.57 -0.74
CA ALA A 26 2.95 -18.24 -1.29
C ALA A 26 2.89 -17.16 -0.21
N ASP A 27 1.97 -17.29 0.76
CA ASP A 27 1.86 -16.37 1.88
C ASP A 27 3.11 -16.40 2.75
N LEU A 28 3.63 -17.59 3.10
CA LEU A 28 4.91 -17.69 3.82
C LEU A 28 6.06 -17.07 3.04
N LEU A 29 6.12 -17.32 1.73
CA LEU A 29 7.17 -16.76 0.88
C LEU A 29 7.08 -15.25 0.73
N LEU A 30 5.87 -14.68 0.77
CA LEU A 30 5.68 -13.23 0.73
C LEU A 30 6.07 -12.56 2.06
N GLU A 31 6.27 -13.31 3.16
CA GLU A 31 6.70 -12.77 4.47
C GLU A 31 8.20 -12.48 4.43
N ASP A 32 8.96 -13.43 3.90
CA ASP A 32 10.38 -13.27 3.61
C ASP A 32 10.76 -14.19 2.45
N VAL A 33 10.84 -13.64 1.24
CA VAL A 33 11.28 -14.39 0.05
C VAL A 33 12.70 -14.94 0.24
N GLY A 34 13.53 -14.26 1.06
CA GLY A 34 14.90 -14.64 1.36
C GLY A 34 15.05 -15.99 2.06
N VAL A 35 13.99 -16.54 2.69
CA VAL A 35 14.04 -17.87 3.31
C VAL A 35 14.33 -18.98 2.29
N VAL A 36 13.96 -18.78 1.02
CA VAL A 36 14.23 -19.73 -0.07
C VAL A 36 15.73 -19.96 -0.26
N GLY A 37 16.55 -18.93 0.00
CA GLY A 37 18.00 -19.05 -0.08
C GLY A 37 18.58 -20.01 0.97
N HIS A 38 17.90 -20.16 2.11
CA HIS A 38 18.43 -20.84 3.30
C HIS A 38 17.80 -22.20 3.56
N LEU A 39 16.53 -22.37 3.25
CA LEU A 39 15.77 -23.59 3.54
C LEU A 39 15.80 -24.59 2.39
N THR A 40 15.53 -25.87 2.67
CA THR A 40 15.22 -26.83 1.60
C THR A 40 13.75 -26.69 1.19
N SER A 41 13.40 -27.19 0.00
CA SER A 41 11.99 -27.26 -0.43
C SER A 41 11.12 -28.06 0.55
N ALA A 42 11.72 -29.02 1.28
CA ALA A 42 11.02 -29.83 2.27
C ALA A 42 10.73 -29.03 3.55
N ASP A 43 11.70 -28.27 4.05
CA ASP A 43 11.53 -27.45 5.24
C ASP A 43 10.52 -26.32 4.99
N LEU A 44 10.61 -25.70 3.81
CA LEU A 44 9.66 -24.67 3.40
C LEU A 44 8.23 -25.22 3.28
N ALA A 45 8.08 -26.42 2.72
CA ALA A 45 6.78 -27.10 2.66
C ALA A 45 6.25 -27.45 4.06
N ALA A 46 7.12 -27.90 4.96
CA ALA A 46 6.77 -28.21 6.34
C ALA A 46 6.32 -26.96 7.12
N GLN A 47 7.05 -25.85 7.00
CA GLN A 47 6.69 -24.57 7.64
C GLN A 47 5.35 -24.04 7.13
N ALA A 48 5.07 -24.15 5.83
CA ALA A 48 3.79 -23.75 5.27
C ALA A 48 2.65 -24.76 5.54
N GLY A 49 2.95 -25.93 6.13
CA GLY A 49 1.98 -26.99 6.38
C GLY A 49 1.40 -27.59 5.10
N VAL A 50 2.25 -27.81 4.07
CA VAL A 50 1.88 -28.33 2.76
C VAL A 50 2.76 -29.50 2.33
N SER A 51 2.33 -30.25 1.30
CA SER A 51 3.12 -31.36 0.78
C SER A 51 4.32 -30.87 -0.06
N LYS A 52 5.39 -31.67 -0.15
CA LYS A 52 6.52 -31.41 -1.07
C LYS A 52 6.06 -31.25 -2.52
N ALA A 53 5.04 -32.01 -2.95
CA ALA A 53 4.46 -31.91 -4.28
C ALA A 53 3.72 -30.58 -4.51
N THR A 54 3.11 -30.01 -3.46
CA THR A 54 2.50 -28.68 -3.51
C THR A 54 3.58 -27.60 -3.68
N ALA A 55 4.68 -27.71 -2.93
CA ALA A 55 5.81 -26.79 -3.07
C ALA A 55 6.41 -26.84 -4.48
N ALA A 56 6.69 -28.03 -5.01
CA ALA A 56 7.21 -28.18 -6.36
C ALA A 56 6.27 -27.59 -7.44
N ARG A 57 4.96 -27.75 -7.28
CA ARG A 57 3.94 -27.16 -8.18
C ARG A 57 3.95 -25.64 -8.14
N LEU A 58 4.06 -25.03 -6.96
CA LEU A 58 4.13 -23.58 -6.83
C LEU A 58 5.34 -23.02 -7.61
N PHE A 59 6.55 -23.55 -7.39
CA PHE A 59 7.73 -23.03 -8.10
C PHE A 59 7.63 -23.21 -9.62
N ARG A 60 7.03 -24.30 -10.11
CA ARG A 60 6.71 -24.45 -11.53
C ARG A 60 5.70 -23.42 -12.04
N ARG A 61 4.64 -23.14 -11.28
CA ARG A 61 3.68 -22.07 -11.60
C ARG A 61 4.35 -20.71 -11.69
N LEU A 62 5.35 -20.46 -10.83
CA LEU A 62 6.17 -19.25 -10.85
C LEU A 62 7.21 -19.25 -12.00
N GLY A 63 7.15 -20.19 -12.94
CA GLY A 63 8.02 -20.22 -14.11
C GLY A 63 9.44 -20.76 -13.84
N TYR A 64 9.63 -21.49 -12.74
CA TYR A 64 10.89 -22.19 -12.45
C TYR A 64 10.81 -23.67 -12.83
N GLY A 65 11.89 -24.23 -13.37
CA GLY A 65 12.09 -25.67 -13.53
C GLY A 65 12.04 -26.44 -12.19
N GLY A 66 12.24 -25.74 -11.07
CA GLY A 66 11.96 -26.24 -9.72
C GLY A 66 12.55 -25.37 -8.61
N TYR A 67 12.40 -25.81 -7.36
CA TYR A 67 12.86 -25.08 -6.18
C TYR A 67 14.34 -24.67 -6.24
N ARG A 68 15.21 -25.58 -6.72
CA ARG A 68 16.66 -25.34 -6.80
C ARG A 68 17.02 -24.18 -7.72
N GLU A 69 16.21 -23.92 -8.74
CA GLU A 69 16.42 -22.80 -9.65
C GLU A 69 16.08 -21.48 -8.97
N ALA A 70 14.91 -21.39 -8.33
CA ALA A 70 14.53 -20.22 -7.53
C ALA A 70 15.50 -19.96 -6.37
N GLN A 71 15.97 -21.03 -5.72
CA GLN A 71 16.97 -20.94 -4.65
C GLN A 71 18.33 -20.46 -5.16
N ARG A 72 18.76 -20.90 -6.34
CA ARG A 72 19.99 -20.41 -6.97
C ARG A 72 19.86 -18.92 -7.28
N GLU A 73 18.77 -18.51 -7.91
CA GLU A 73 18.50 -17.10 -8.23
C GLU A 73 18.56 -16.22 -6.95
N ILE A 74 17.96 -16.64 -5.83
CA ILE A 74 18.02 -15.88 -4.57
C ILE A 74 19.40 -15.89 -3.93
N ARG A 75 20.15 -17.00 -4.03
CA ARG A 75 21.52 -17.08 -3.53
C ARG A 75 22.46 -16.20 -4.33
N GLU A 76 22.34 -16.21 -5.65
CA GLU A 76 23.12 -15.35 -6.56
C GLU A 76 22.86 -13.87 -6.27
N ALA A 77 21.60 -13.51 -5.99
CA ALA A 77 21.22 -12.17 -5.56
C ALA A 77 21.78 -11.75 -4.19
N ARG A 78 22.17 -12.70 -3.35
CA ARG A 78 22.77 -12.48 -2.02
C ARG A 78 24.30 -12.55 -2.02
N THR A 79 24.90 -13.28 -2.96
CA THR A 79 26.36 -13.35 -3.15
C THR A 79 26.90 -12.19 -3.97
N ALA A 80 26.06 -11.50 -4.74
CA ALA A 80 26.30 -10.09 -4.97
C ALA A 80 26.36 -9.45 -3.57
N GLU A 81 27.49 -8.83 -3.22
CA GLU A 81 27.68 -8.16 -1.93
C GLU A 81 26.38 -7.46 -1.53
N PRO A 82 25.98 -7.47 -0.23
CA PRO A 82 24.89 -6.61 0.20
C PRO A 82 25.34 -5.20 -0.16
N VAL A 83 24.87 -4.73 -1.31
CA VAL A 83 25.00 -3.35 -1.70
C VAL A 83 24.26 -2.68 -0.56
N PRO A 84 24.97 -1.98 0.37
CA PRO A 84 24.26 -1.16 1.34
C PRO A 84 23.27 -0.38 0.50
N PRO A 85 21.97 -0.29 0.90
CA PRO A 85 20.92 0.28 0.05
C PRO A 85 21.58 1.42 -0.67
N GLN A 86 21.76 1.29 -1.99
CA GLN A 86 22.60 2.24 -2.70
C GLN A 86 21.79 3.50 -2.58
N VAL A 87 22.08 4.29 -1.56
CA VAL A 87 21.56 5.61 -1.36
C VAL A 87 22.44 6.34 -2.33
N PRO A 88 21.99 6.54 -3.58
CA PRO A 88 22.87 7.07 -4.62
C PRO A 88 23.43 8.44 -4.19
N ALA A 89 22.77 9.08 -3.22
CA ALA A 89 23.11 10.35 -2.61
C ALA A 89 24.10 10.31 -1.40
N LEU A 90 24.42 9.18 -0.77
CA LEU A 90 25.39 9.17 0.35
C LEU A 90 26.84 8.94 -0.12
N ALA A 91 27.03 8.58 -1.40
CA ALA A 91 28.34 8.34 -2.01
C ALA A 91 29.02 9.63 -2.54
N GLY A 92 28.70 10.80 -1.98
CA GLY A 92 29.36 12.07 -2.32
C GLY A 92 29.08 12.61 -3.72
N GLY A 93 28.14 12.03 -4.47
CA GLY A 93 27.71 12.51 -5.77
C GLY A 93 26.64 13.60 -5.66
N THR A 94 26.79 14.69 -6.41
CA THR A 94 25.72 15.69 -6.58
C THR A 94 24.68 15.14 -7.54
N LEU A 95 23.45 14.90 -7.07
CA LEU A 95 22.32 14.60 -7.95
C LEU A 95 21.86 15.90 -8.62
N LEU A 96 22.06 16.02 -9.94
CA LEU A 96 21.68 17.23 -10.66
C LEU A 96 20.15 17.33 -10.80
N PRO A 97 19.57 18.55 -10.82
CA PRO A 97 18.12 18.73 -10.93
C PRO A 97 17.49 18.01 -12.14
N GLY A 98 18.18 17.99 -13.29
CA GLY A 98 17.69 17.29 -14.49
C GLY A 98 17.66 15.76 -14.33
N GLU A 99 18.69 15.17 -13.70
CA GLU A 99 18.75 13.74 -13.43
C GLU A 99 17.68 13.30 -12.43
N TYR A 100 17.45 14.12 -11.39
CA TYR A 100 16.37 13.93 -10.44
C TYR A 100 15.01 13.99 -11.13
N LEU A 101 14.75 15.03 -11.94
CA LEU A 101 13.49 15.19 -12.66
C LEU A 101 13.21 14.00 -13.59
N ASP A 102 14.22 13.58 -14.36
CA ASP A 102 14.10 12.42 -15.26
C ASP A 102 13.75 11.14 -14.51
N ALA A 103 14.33 10.92 -13.33
CA ALA A 103 14.01 9.79 -12.48
C ALA A 103 12.57 9.86 -11.95
N GLU A 104 12.14 11.02 -11.46
CA GLU A 104 10.79 11.22 -10.94
C GLU A 104 9.71 11.05 -12.02
N VAL A 105 9.92 11.58 -13.23
CA VAL A 105 9.01 11.39 -14.36
C VAL A 105 8.89 9.90 -14.73
N LYS A 106 10.01 9.18 -14.82
CA LYS A 106 10.01 7.74 -15.09
C LYS A 106 9.29 6.95 -13.99
N HIS A 107 9.43 7.33 -12.73
CA HIS A 107 8.72 6.70 -11.61
C HIS A 107 7.22 6.92 -11.69
N LEU A 108 6.80 8.15 -11.99
CA LEU A 108 5.39 8.48 -12.16
C LEU A 108 4.75 7.68 -13.29
N VAL A 109 5.35 7.70 -14.49
CA VAL A 109 4.86 6.98 -15.67
C VAL A 109 4.72 5.48 -15.37
N ARG A 110 5.79 4.84 -14.89
CA ARG A 110 5.78 3.40 -14.59
C ARG A 110 4.80 3.01 -13.50
N SER A 111 4.48 3.91 -12.57
CA SER A 111 3.50 3.64 -11.52
C SER A 111 2.09 3.62 -12.09
N PHE A 112 1.75 4.58 -12.94
CA PHE A 112 0.42 4.67 -13.55
C PHE A 112 0.20 3.63 -14.65
N GLU A 113 1.22 3.28 -15.44
CA GLU A 113 1.14 2.17 -16.41
C GLU A 113 0.86 0.82 -15.75
N ALA A 114 1.38 0.61 -14.52
CA ALA A 114 1.19 -0.61 -13.77
C ALA A 114 -0.05 -0.60 -12.86
N LEU A 115 -0.82 0.50 -12.84
CA LEU A 115 -1.97 0.67 -11.97
C LEU A 115 -3.23 0.06 -12.62
N PRO A 116 -3.79 -1.04 -12.07
CA PRO A 116 -4.93 -1.70 -12.72
C PRO A 116 -6.21 -0.86 -12.59
N ALA A 117 -6.84 -0.55 -13.71
CA ALA A 117 -8.04 0.31 -13.75
C ALA A 117 -9.25 -0.30 -13.03
N ASP A 118 -9.37 -1.63 -13.04
CA ASP A 118 -10.36 -2.39 -12.29
C ASP A 118 -10.17 -2.24 -10.78
N GLN A 119 -8.92 -2.36 -10.29
CA GLN A 119 -8.59 -2.18 -8.87
C GLN A 119 -8.87 -0.75 -8.41
N VAL A 120 -8.53 0.26 -9.22
CA VAL A 120 -8.88 1.66 -8.91
C VAL A 120 -10.40 1.83 -8.82
N THR A 121 -11.13 1.26 -9.77
CA THR A 121 -12.60 1.37 -9.79
C THR A 121 -13.23 0.70 -8.58
N GLU A 122 -12.75 -0.48 -8.19
CA GLU A 122 -13.19 -1.17 -6.98
C GLU A 122 -12.83 -0.41 -5.70
N ALA A 123 -11.62 0.18 -5.62
CA ALA A 123 -11.22 1.03 -4.50
C ALA A 123 -12.17 2.22 -4.34
N VAL A 124 -12.45 2.94 -5.44
CA VAL A 124 -13.39 4.08 -5.43
C VAL A 124 -14.78 3.63 -4.99
N ARG A 125 -15.27 2.49 -5.50
CA ARG A 125 -16.58 1.93 -5.13
C ARG A 125 -16.65 1.64 -3.63
N ILE A 126 -15.65 0.95 -3.08
CA ILE A 126 -15.56 0.63 -1.65
C ILE A 126 -15.61 1.92 -0.82
N LEU A 127 -14.75 2.88 -1.15
CA LEU A 127 -14.60 4.11 -0.37
C LEU A 127 -15.86 5.00 -0.44
N CYS A 128 -16.46 5.16 -1.61
CA CYS A 128 -17.70 5.94 -1.78
C CYS A 128 -18.93 5.29 -1.11
N SER A 129 -18.94 3.96 -0.95
CA SER A 129 -20.05 3.24 -0.31
C SER A 129 -20.00 3.23 1.23
N ALA A 130 -18.92 3.76 1.82
CA ALA A 130 -18.69 3.69 3.25
C ALA A 130 -19.56 4.67 4.03
N ALA A 131 -20.14 4.21 5.14
CA ALA A 131 -20.83 5.09 6.09
C ALA A 131 -19.85 6.06 6.77
N LYS A 132 -18.63 5.60 7.02
CA LYS A 132 -17.51 6.39 7.52
C LYS A 132 -16.21 5.97 6.86
N LEU A 133 -15.39 6.95 6.50
CA LEU A 133 -14.05 6.72 5.98
C LEU A 133 -12.99 6.88 7.08
N TRP A 134 -12.22 5.83 7.31
CA TRP A 134 -11.04 5.86 8.17
C TRP A 134 -9.78 5.97 7.32
N VAL A 135 -8.93 6.96 7.60
CA VAL A 135 -7.65 7.16 6.89
C VAL A 135 -6.51 6.84 7.84
N VAL A 136 -5.63 5.92 7.46
CA VAL A 136 -4.62 5.37 8.35
C VAL A 136 -3.21 5.52 7.78
N GLY A 137 -2.29 6.07 8.56
CA GLY A 137 -0.86 6.11 8.22
C GLY A 137 0.00 6.32 9.46
N PHE A 138 1.15 5.66 9.52
CA PHE A 138 2.09 5.70 10.65
C PHE A 138 3.47 6.16 10.19
N GLY A 139 4.19 6.87 11.06
CA GLY A 139 5.57 7.29 10.77
C GLY A 139 5.64 8.07 9.45
N GLU A 140 6.42 7.54 8.49
CA GLU A 140 6.61 8.11 7.15
C GLU A 140 5.30 8.18 6.33
N ASP A 141 4.32 7.32 6.62
CA ASP A 141 3.03 7.29 5.93
C ASP A 141 1.99 8.23 6.56
N TYR A 142 2.26 8.78 7.74
CA TYR A 142 1.33 9.71 8.42
C TYR A 142 1.04 10.97 7.58
N PRO A 143 2.04 11.64 6.96
CA PRO A 143 1.77 12.78 6.08
C PRO A 143 0.92 12.43 4.86
N LEU A 144 1.04 11.22 4.30
CA LEU A 144 0.21 10.76 3.18
C LEU A 144 -1.25 10.58 3.60
N ALA A 145 -1.48 9.99 4.77
CA ALA A 145 -2.81 9.86 5.36
C ALA A 145 -3.43 11.24 5.66
N LEU A 146 -2.65 12.17 6.22
CA LEU A 146 -3.10 13.53 6.48
C LEU A 146 -3.45 14.27 5.18
N PHE A 147 -2.62 14.12 4.15
CA PHE A 147 -2.84 14.72 2.84
C PHE A 147 -4.10 14.17 2.15
N ALA A 148 -4.30 12.85 2.18
CA ALA A 148 -5.53 12.24 1.68
C ALA A 148 -6.76 12.74 2.44
N ARG A 149 -6.69 12.80 3.78
CA ARG A 149 -7.78 13.33 4.61
C ARG A 149 -8.12 14.78 4.28
N SER A 150 -7.12 15.64 4.09
CA SER A 150 -7.35 17.08 3.81
C SER A 150 -8.07 17.32 2.48
N MET A 151 -7.91 16.42 1.52
CA MET A 151 -8.68 16.42 0.27
C MET A 151 -10.06 15.80 0.47
N LEU A 152 -10.13 14.61 1.07
CA LEU A 152 -11.33 13.80 1.16
C LEU A 152 -12.38 14.36 2.14
N ILE A 153 -11.98 15.16 3.13
CA ILE A 153 -12.93 15.83 4.04
C ILE A 153 -13.89 16.78 3.30
N LYS A 154 -13.51 17.24 2.11
CA LYS A 154 -14.35 18.09 1.26
C LYS A 154 -15.52 17.32 0.62
N VAL A 155 -15.41 16.00 0.51
CA VAL A 155 -16.40 15.15 -0.18
C VAL A 155 -17.06 14.11 0.74
N PHE A 156 -16.40 13.70 1.83
CA PHE A 156 -16.97 12.80 2.83
C PHE A 156 -17.45 13.56 4.08
N PRO A 157 -18.70 13.34 4.52
CA PRO A 157 -19.22 13.94 5.74
C PRO A 157 -18.61 13.34 7.02
N ASP A 158 -18.42 12.02 7.06
CA ASP A 158 -17.81 11.33 8.21
C ASP A 158 -16.48 10.69 7.80
N ILE A 159 -15.40 11.41 8.10
CA ILE A 159 -14.03 10.98 7.85
C ILE A 159 -13.19 11.17 9.11
N ARG A 160 -12.41 10.14 9.47
CA ARG A 160 -11.51 10.17 10.63
C ARG A 160 -10.13 9.66 10.24
N MET A 161 -9.11 10.20 10.87
CA MET A 161 -7.73 9.74 10.68
C MET A 161 -7.23 9.10 11.96
N ILE A 162 -6.48 8.01 11.82
CA ILE A 162 -5.81 7.27 12.89
C ILE A 162 -4.33 7.11 12.51
N PRO A 163 -3.38 7.28 13.44
CA PRO A 163 -3.56 7.65 14.84
C PRO A 163 -3.86 9.15 15.00
N LEU A 164 -4.51 9.52 16.10
CA LEU A 164 -4.49 10.87 16.64
C LEU A 164 -3.36 10.96 17.67
N SER A 165 -2.56 12.03 17.59
CA SER A 165 -1.48 12.24 18.54
C SER A 165 -2.03 12.31 19.97
N GLY A 166 -1.41 11.57 20.89
CA GLY A 166 -1.76 11.57 22.31
C GLY A 166 -2.79 10.54 22.76
N PHE A 167 -3.33 9.70 21.86
CA PHE A 167 -4.30 8.66 22.20
C PHE A 167 -3.82 7.25 21.87
N PRO A 168 -4.22 6.22 22.63
CA PRO A 168 -3.95 4.83 22.28
C PRO A 168 -4.74 4.41 21.04
N VAL A 169 -4.01 3.96 20.01
CA VAL A 169 -4.60 3.47 18.75
C VAL A 169 -5.74 2.47 18.93
N PRO A 170 -5.69 1.48 19.84
CA PRO A 170 -6.80 0.55 20.03
C PRO A 170 -8.12 1.22 20.44
N GLU A 171 -8.07 2.32 21.20
CA GLU A 171 -9.26 3.06 21.65
C GLU A 171 -9.92 3.79 20.48
N GLU A 172 -9.12 4.42 19.61
CA GLU A 172 -9.60 5.03 18.38
C GLU A 172 -10.22 3.99 17.44
N PHE A 173 -9.55 2.84 17.34
CA PHE A 173 -9.91 1.73 16.46
C PHE A 173 -11.23 1.06 16.83
N ALA A 174 -11.57 1.00 18.12
CA ALA A 174 -12.76 0.30 18.64
C ALA A 174 -14.08 0.80 18.04
N SER A 175 -14.08 1.97 17.39
CA SER A 175 -15.25 2.58 16.75
C SER A 175 -15.49 2.14 15.30
N ILE A 176 -14.61 1.34 14.69
CA ILE A 176 -14.76 0.85 13.31
C ILE A 176 -15.90 -0.17 13.23
N LYS A 177 -16.79 0.01 12.24
CA LYS A 177 -17.99 -0.81 12.03
C LYS A 177 -17.99 -1.50 10.66
N PRO A 178 -18.84 -2.54 10.46
CA PRO A 178 -18.92 -3.25 9.17
C PRO A 178 -19.30 -2.37 7.96
N ALA A 179 -20.02 -1.27 8.18
CA ALA A 179 -20.42 -0.35 7.12
C ALA A 179 -19.32 0.69 6.76
N ASP A 180 -18.20 0.67 7.47
CA ASP A 180 -17.11 1.63 7.28
C ASP A 180 -16.08 1.10 6.25
N ALA A 181 -15.26 2.01 5.74
CA ALA A 181 -14.09 1.65 4.94
C ALA A 181 -12.81 2.27 5.51
N VAL A 182 -11.69 1.60 5.27
CA VAL A 182 -10.36 2.00 5.71
C VAL A 182 -9.46 2.23 4.51
N LEU A 183 -9.00 3.46 4.33
CA LEU A 183 -7.92 3.82 3.43
C LEU A 183 -6.59 3.83 4.20
N ALA A 184 -5.79 2.79 4.01
CA ALA A 184 -4.54 2.60 4.74
C ALA A 184 -3.31 2.86 3.86
N PHE A 185 -2.31 3.52 4.41
CA PHE A 185 -1.03 3.81 3.76
C PHE A 185 0.08 2.96 4.38
N GLY A 186 0.80 2.24 3.53
CA GLY A 186 2.01 1.50 3.85
C GLY A 186 3.00 1.61 2.71
N VAL A 187 3.26 2.84 2.27
CA VAL A 187 4.21 3.17 1.19
C VAL A 187 5.63 3.23 1.73
N GLY A 188 5.80 3.66 2.98
CA GLY A 188 7.06 3.57 3.72
C GLY A 188 7.22 2.21 4.40
N ARG A 189 7.89 2.21 5.55
CA ARG A 189 8.14 0.99 6.32
C ARG A 189 6.83 0.39 6.88
N ARG A 190 6.63 -0.92 6.64
CA ARG A 190 5.45 -1.65 7.12
C ARG A 190 5.50 -1.91 8.63
N THR A 191 4.85 -1.04 9.39
CA THR A 191 4.82 -1.10 10.86
C THR A 191 3.96 -2.25 11.39
N SER A 192 4.21 -2.67 12.63
CA SER A 192 3.38 -3.66 13.32
C SER A 192 1.96 -3.13 13.57
N GLU A 193 1.87 -1.83 13.78
CA GLU A 193 0.69 -1.03 14.04
C GLU A 193 -0.24 -1.05 12.81
N LEU A 194 0.31 -0.82 11.62
CA LEU A 194 -0.43 -0.93 10.37
C LEU A 194 -1.00 -2.34 10.17
N ARG A 195 -0.20 -3.39 10.41
CA ARG A 195 -0.67 -4.78 10.32
C ARG A 195 -1.78 -5.08 11.32
N ASN A 196 -1.65 -4.60 12.56
CA ASN A 196 -2.65 -4.78 13.61
C ASN A 196 -3.97 -4.11 13.24
N ILE A 197 -3.93 -2.90 12.69
CA ILE A 197 -5.12 -2.17 12.23
C ILE A 197 -5.78 -2.90 11.07
N ILE A 198 -5.04 -3.28 10.02
CA ILE A 198 -5.59 -4.04 8.90
C ILE A 198 -6.29 -5.31 9.41
N GLY A 199 -5.63 -6.04 10.32
CA GLY A 199 -6.20 -7.25 10.93
C GLY A 199 -7.46 -6.97 11.76
N SER A 200 -7.48 -5.90 12.54
CA SER A 200 -8.64 -5.51 13.36
C SER A 200 -9.80 -4.99 12.50
N SER A 201 -9.54 -4.26 11.42
CA SER A 201 -10.57 -3.74 10.49
C SER A 201 -11.31 -4.86 9.82
N ARG A 202 -10.56 -5.88 9.40
CA ARG A 202 -11.14 -7.08 8.82
C ARG A 202 -12.00 -7.85 9.83
N ARG A 203 -11.57 -7.94 11.10
CA ARG A 203 -12.38 -8.56 12.17
C ARG A 203 -13.66 -7.76 12.47
N ALA A 204 -13.59 -6.44 12.38
CA ALA A 204 -14.74 -5.55 12.52
C ALA A 204 -15.67 -5.56 11.29
N GLY A 205 -15.29 -6.24 10.21
CA GLY A 205 -16.07 -6.34 8.97
C GLY A 205 -15.93 -5.14 8.03
N ALA A 206 -15.08 -4.17 8.35
CA ALA A 206 -14.85 -3.01 7.49
C ALA A 206 -14.04 -3.40 6.24
N ARG A 207 -14.32 -2.72 5.13
CA ARG A 207 -13.58 -2.90 3.87
C ARG A 207 -12.30 -2.09 3.88
N ILE A 208 -11.24 -2.60 3.27
CA ILE A 208 -9.90 -2.01 3.36
C ILE A 208 -9.30 -1.81 1.96
N VAL A 209 -8.93 -0.56 1.68
CA VAL A 209 -8.10 -0.18 0.53
C VAL A 209 -6.72 0.18 1.04
N LEU A 210 -5.70 -0.55 0.59
CA LEU A 210 -4.31 -0.33 0.96
C LEU A 210 -3.55 0.35 -0.19
N VAL A 211 -2.91 1.47 0.10
CA VAL A 211 -1.92 2.10 -0.79
C VAL A 211 -0.52 1.74 -0.30
N THR A 212 0.32 1.17 -1.17
CA THR A 212 1.66 0.68 -0.80
C THR A 212 2.67 0.79 -1.94
N ASN A 213 3.97 0.68 -1.64
CA ASN A 213 5.03 0.69 -2.64
C ASN A 213 5.40 -0.70 -3.16
N SER A 214 5.11 -1.72 -2.38
CA SER A 214 5.49 -3.10 -2.59
C SER A 214 4.49 -3.98 -1.87
N PHE A 215 4.29 -5.18 -2.39
CA PHE A 215 3.39 -6.11 -1.75
C PHE A 215 4.14 -6.87 -0.65
N ALA A 216 3.52 -7.01 0.51
CA ALA A 216 3.98 -7.88 1.58
C ALA A 216 3.06 -9.09 1.74
N ALA A 217 3.55 -10.13 2.41
CA ALA A 217 2.68 -11.23 2.83
C ALA A 217 1.50 -10.75 3.64
N GLY A 218 0.39 -11.44 3.43
CA GLY A 218 -0.84 -11.16 4.14
C GLY A 218 -1.56 -9.91 3.61
N ASP A 219 -0.97 -9.09 2.75
CA ASP A 219 -1.66 -7.92 2.19
C ASP A 219 -2.90 -8.35 1.41
N LYS A 220 -2.77 -9.36 0.53
CA LYS A 220 -3.91 -9.93 -0.22
C LYS A 220 -4.96 -10.61 0.66
N ARG A 221 -4.58 -11.03 1.88
CA ARG A 221 -5.53 -11.58 2.87
C ARG A 221 -6.13 -10.49 3.77
N GLY A 222 -5.47 -9.36 3.85
CA GLY A 222 -5.75 -8.28 4.81
C GLY A 222 -6.51 -7.11 4.20
N ALA A 223 -6.30 -6.81 2.92
CA ALA A 223 -6.96 -5.73 2.20
C ALA A 223 -7.83 -6.26 1.06
N ASP A 224 -8.96 -5.60 0.83
CA ASP A 224 -9.86 -5.91 -0.29
C ASP A 224 -9.30 -5.41 -1.62
N VAL A 225 -8.63 -4.26 -1.60
CA VAL A 225 -7.93 -3.68 -2.76
C VAL A 225 -6.55 -3.19 -2.35
N ILE A 226 -5.57 -3.42 -3.22
CA ILE A 226 -4.20 -2.92 -3.04
C ILE A 226 -3.81 -2.08 -4.26
N LEU A 227 -3.50 -0.81 -4.03
CA LEU A 227 -3.03 0.12 -5.06
C LEU A 227 -1.54 0.38 -4.85
N LYS A 228 -0.76 0.20 -5.92
CA LYS A 228 0.70 0.34 -5.87
C LYS A 228 1.14 1.73 -6.32
N GLY A 229 1.72 2.51 -5.41
CA GLY A 229 2.44 3.74 -5.74
C GLY A 229 3.93 3.54 -5.49
N ARG A 230 4.74 3.45 -6.54
CA ARG A 230 6.20 3.21 -6.40
C ARG A 230 6.83 4.34 -5.60
N SER A 231 7.58 4.02 -4.55
CA SER A 231 8.32 5.01 -3.75
C SER A 231 9.83 4.82 -3.74
N ASP A 232 10.34 3.83 -4.47
CA ASP A 232 11.78 3.68 -4.68
C ASP A 232 12.27 4.87 -5.53
N GLY A 233 13.31 5.56 -5.07
CA GLY A 233 13.82 6.78 -5.69
C GLY A 233 15.34 6.82 -5.70
N PRO A 234 15.96 7.76 -6.44
CA PRO A 234 17.41 7.92 -6.49
C PRO A 234 17.99 8.59 -5.23
N THR A 235 17.19 8.76 -4.17
CA THR A 235 17.57 9.49 -2.94
C THR A 235 17.37 8.61 -1.71
N LEU A 236 17.95 9.02 -0.57
CA LEU A 236 17.72 8.38 0.73
C LEU A 236 16.24 8.34 1.11
N PHE A 237 15.48 9.33 0.67
CA PHE A 237 14.08 9.53 1.05
C PHE A 237 13.09 8.90 0.06
N GLY A 238 13.60 8.17 -0.94
CA GLY A 238 12.79 7.60 -2.01
C GLY A 238 12.17 8.67 -2.91
N SER A 239 11.01 8.35 -3.50
CA SER A 239 10.19 9.22 -4.34
C SER A 239 8.76 9.27 -3.80
N MET A 240 8.23 10.47 -3.57
CA MET A 240 6.83 10.67 -3.17
C MET A 240 5.93 11.09 -4.34
N THR A 241 6.51 11.32 -5.53
CA THR A 241 5.77 11.80 -6.71
C THR A 241 4.63 10.85 -7.08
N ALA A 242 4.91 9.56 -7.24
CA ALA A 242 3.88 8.59 -7.60
C ALA A 242 2.83 8.35 -6.49
N PRO A 243 3.20 8.16 -5.19
CA PRO A 243 2.24 8.06 -4.10
C PRO A 243 1.29 9.27 -3.99
N VAL A 244 1.83 10.49 -4.05
CA VAL A 244 1.03 11.73 -3.96
C VAL A 244 0.13 11.89 -5.18
N SER A 245 0.63 11.62 -6.39
CA SER A 245 -0.20 11.63 -7.59
C SER A 245 -1.30 10.56 -7.54
N LEU A 246 -1.03 9.36 -7.03
CA LEU A 246 -2.04 8.30 -6.85
C LEU A 246 -3.13 8.73 -5.86
N ILE A 247 -2.76 9.33 -4.72
CA ILE A 247 -3.73 9.88 -3.76
C ILE A 247 -4.60 10.93 -4.42
N THR A 248 -3.99 11.87 -5.16
CA THR A 248 -4.69 12.97 -5.83
C THR A 248 -5.65 12.43 -6.88
N TYR A 249 -5.21 11.45 -7.68
CA TYR A 249 -6.04 10.77 -8.67
C TYR A 249 -7.21 10.01 -8.03
N LEU A 250 -6.96 9.29 -6.93
CA LEU A 250 -8.01 8.58 -6.18
C LEU A 250 -9.04 9.56 -5.60
N CYS A 251 -8.59 10.67 -5.01
CA CYS A 251 -9.48 11.71 -4.49
C CYS A 251 -10.33 12.35 -5.59
N ALA A 252 -9.74 12.63 -6.75
CA ALA A 252 -10.47 13.15 -7.91
C ALA A 252 -11.54 12.17 -8.39
N ARG A 253 -11.19 10.88 -8.51
CA ARG A 253 -12.14 9.82 -8.89
C ARG A 253 -13.28 9.66 -7.89
N ILE A 254 -12.99 9.74 -6.59
CA ILE A 254 -14.00 9.73 -5.53
C ILE A 254 -14.92 10.94 -5.67
N ALA A 255 -14.37 12.14 -5.81
CA ALA A 255 -15.17 13.36 -5.97
C ALA A 255 -16.12 13.26 -7.18
N SER A 256 -15.63 12.76 -8.32
CA SER A 256 -16.45 12.52 -9.51
C SER A 256 -17.54 11.47 -9.29
N GLN A 257 -17.26 10.40 -8.54
CA GLN A 257 -18.22 9.33 -8.25
C GLN A 257 -19.30 9.76 -7.25
N THR A 258 -18.95 10.59 -6.27
CA THR A 258 -19.86 11.10 -5.24
C THR A 258 -20.86 12.13 -5.80
N GLY A 259 -20.50 12.80 -6.91
CA GLY A 259 -21.40 13.63 -7.70
C GLY A 259 -22.01 14.80 -6.91
N ASP A 260 -23.32 15.01 -7.04
CA ASP A 260 -24.04 16.16 -6.48
C ASP A 260 -23.87 16.30 -4.96
N SER A 261 -23.76 15.18 -4.24
CA SER A 261 -23.55 15.23 -2.78
C SER A 261 -22.20 15.86 -2.38
N ALA A 262 -21.17 15.73 -3.22
CA ALA A 262 -19.89 16.42 -3.02
C ALA A 262 -20.02 17.92 -3.29
N VAL A 263 -20.79 18.31 -4.31
CA VAL A 263 -21.06 19.72 -4.64
C VAL A 263 -21.81 20.40 -3.50
N GLU A 264 -22.87 19.80 -2.99
CA GLU A 264 -23.64 20.34 -1.87
C GLU A 264 -22.80 20.46 -0.59
N ARG A 265 -21.94 19.48 -0.33
CA ARG A 265 -20.99 19.56 0.79
C ARG A 265 -20.01 20.73 0.63
N LEU A 266 -19.44 20.93 -0.56
CA LEU A 266 -18.52 22.03 -0.83
C LEU A 266 -19.20 23.40 -0.64
N LYS A 267 -20.42 23.57 -1.17
CA LYS A 267 -21.23 24.78 -0.95
C LYS A 267 -21.49 25.04 0.53
N HIS A 268 -21.79 23.98 1.29
CA HIS A 268 -22.00 24.11 2.73
C HIS A 268 -20.72 24.53 3.47
N ILE A 269 -19.56 23.98 3.11
CA ILE A 269 -18.25 24.38 3.66
C ILE A 269 -17.97 25.86 3.34
N GLU A 270 -18.21 26.29 2.10
CA GLU A 270 -18.03 27.68 1.69
C GLU A 270 -18.94 28.63 2.47
N SER A 271 -20.21 28.27 2.67
CA SER A 271 -21.15 29.04 3.49
C SER A 271 -20.64 29.24 4.93
N ILE A 272 -20.02 28.22 5.53
CA ILE A 272 -19.44 28.34 6.88
C ILE A 272 -18.26 29.29 6.88
N HIS A 273 -17.38 29.21 5.87
CA HIS A 273 -16.25 30.14 5.74
C HIS A 273 -16.70 31.59 5.61
N THR A 274 -17.72 31.87 4.80
CA THR A 274 -18.29 33.22 4.68
C THR A 274 -18.85 33.72 6.01
N GLN A 275 -19.61 32.89 6.73
CA GLN A 275 -20.17 33.24 8.04
C GLN A 275 -19.09 33.62 9.06
N TRP A 276 -18.04 32.81 9.19
CA TRP A 276 -16.95 33.09 10.13
C TRP A 276 -16.14 34.34 9.76
N ALA A 277 -15.95 34.60 8.45
CA ALA A 277 -15.29 35.81 7.99
C ALA A 277 -16.11 37.07 8.35
N GLU A 278 -17.43 37.03 8.16
CA GLU A 278 -18.33 38.12 8.56
C GLU A 278 -18.35 38.34 10.07
N GLU A 279 -18.40 37.27 10.87
CA GLU A 279 -18.36 37.35 12.34
C GLU A 279 -17.04 37.96 12.84
N SER A 280 -15.92 37.59 12.22
CA SER A 280 -14.60 38.16 12.56
C SER A 280 -14.56 39.66 12.26
N SER A 281 -15.09 40.07 11.09
CA SER A 281 -15.14 41.49 10.68
C SER A 281 -16.08 42.37 11.52
N ARG A 282 -17.01 41.77 12.27
CA ARG A 282 -17.92 42.49 13.18
C ARG A 282 -17.33 42.70 14.57
N ASN A 283 -16.29 41.94 14.93
CA ASN A 283 -15.63 42.00 16.23
C ASN A 283 -14.33 42.83 16.22
N ASP A 284 -13.88 43.28 15.05
CA ASP A 284 -12.76 44.21 14.82
C ASP A 284 -13.27 45.65 14.64
#